data_AF-A0A660XUV1-F1
#
_entry.id   AF-A0A660XUV1-F1
#
_cell.length_a   1.000
_cell.length_b   1.000
_cell.length_c   1.000
_cell.angle_alpha   90.00
_cell.angle_beta   90.00
_cell.angle_gamma   90.00
#
_symmetry.space_group_name_H-M   'P 1'
#
loop_
_entity.id
_entity.type
_entity.pdbx_description
1 polymer ?
#
loop_
_entity_poly.entity_id
_entity_poly.type
_entity_poly.pdbx_seq_one_letter_code
_entity_poly.pdbx_strand_id
1 'polypeptide(L)' 'PLISPGVEGVWSVEFLNAVILSGAKGEPVDVPVDREGYEAFLEEKCRTSREKRVERTLRITDPRHVTR' A
#
# COMPACT_ATOMS: atom_id res chain seq x y z
N PRO A 1 -20.62 0.94 -22.22
CA PRO A 1 -20.93 1.56 -20.91
C PRO A 1 -19.93 1.04 -19.85
N LEU A 2 -19.50 1.90 -18.92
CA LEU A 2 -18.62 1.49 -17.82
C LEU A 2 -19.36 0.54 -16.87
N ILE A 3 -18.63 -0.40 -16.26
CA ILE A 3 -19.19 -1.34 -15.27
C ILE A 3 -19.61 -0.58 -14.00
N SER A 4 -18.87 0.47 -13.62
CA SER A 4 -19.24 1.39 -12.52
C SER A 4 -18.60 2.78 -12.77
N PRO A 5 -19.21 3.87 -12.23
CA PRO A 5 -18.61 5.21 -12.20
C PRO A 5 -17.31 5.28 -11.39
N GLY A 6 -16.29 5.97 -11.89
CA GLY A 6 -15.00 6.12 -11.20
C GLY A 6 -15.07 6.82 -9.83
N VAL A 7 -16.10 7.64 -9.59
CA VAL A 7 -16.33 8.32 -8.30
C VAL A 7 -16.55 7.33 -7.16
N GLU A 8 -17.11 6.15 -7.44
CA GLU A 8 -17.31 5.10 -6.43
C GLU A 8 -15.96 4.52 -5.96
N GLY A 9 -14.97 4.47 -6.86
CA GLY A 9 -13.63 3.95 -6.55
C GLY A 9 -12.83 4.83 -5.59
N VAL A 10 -13.18 6.11 -5.45
CA VAL A 10 -12.48 7.05 -4.55
C VAL A 10 -12.57 6.56 -3.10
N TRP A 11 -13.72 6.07 -2.67
CA TRP A 11 -13.92 5.54 -1.32
C TRP A 11 -13.13 4.26 -1.06
N SER A 12 -12.96 3.42 -2.07
CA SER A 12 -12.10 2.23 -1.97
C SER A 12 -10.64 2.61 -1.74
N VAL A 13 -10.16 3.65 -2.44
CA VAL A 13 -8.80 4.17 -2.25
C VAL A 13 -8.64 4.79 -0.86
N GLU A 14 -9.64 5.54 -0.41
CA GLU A 14 -9.63 6.17 0.92
C GLU A 14 -9.60 5.14 2.05
N PHE A 15 -10.38 4.07 1.93
CA PHE A 15 -10.31 2.94 2.86
C PHE A 15 -8.92 2.28 2.87
N LEU A 16 -8.29 2.07 1.70
CA LEU A 16 -6.94 1.53 1.63
C LEU A 16 -5.90 2.46 2.27
N ASN A 17 -6.04 3.77 2.11
CA ASN A 17 -5.19 4.75 2.79
C ASN A 17 -5.28 4.59 4.31
N ALA A 18 -6.49 4.42 4.85
CA ALA A 18 -6.71 4.19 6.28
C ALA A 18 -6.09 2.87 6.77
N VAL A 19 -6.23 1.78 6.00
CA VAL A 19 -5.59 0.49 6.33
C VAL A 19 -4.06 0.63 6.39
N ILE A 20 -3.46 1.31 5.42
CA ILE A 20 -2.01 1.56 5.38
C ILE A 20 -1.56 2.38 6.58
N LEU A 21 -2.27 3.47 6.89
CA LEU A 21 -1.93 4.36 8.01
C LEU A 21 -2.09 3.65 9.36
N SER A 22 -3.19 2.91 9.53
CA SER A 22 -3.44 2.09 10.72
C SER A 22 -2.33 1.06 10.93
N GLY A 23 -1.94 0.34 9.88
CA GLY A 23 -0.83 -0.61 9.94
C GLY A 23 0.51 0.03 10.30
N ALA A 24 0.74 1.26 9.85
CA ALA A 24 1.95 2.01 10.19
C ALA A 24 1.96 2.54 11.64
N LYS A 25 0.80 2.94 12.18
CA LYS A 25 0.67 3.45 13.56
C LYS A 25 0.49 2.34 14.60
N GLY A 26 -0.04 1.18 14.19
CA GLY A 26 -0.39 0.09 15.10
C GLY A 26 -1.70 0.32 15.88
N GLU A 27 -2.53 1.26 15.44
CA GLU A 27 -3.80 1.62 16.08
C GLU A 27 -4.90 1.87 15.04
N PRO A 28 -6.19 1.77 15.42
CA PRO A 28 -7.29 2.16 14.54
C PRO A 28 -7.19 3.63 14.12
N VAL A 29 -7.61 3.92 12.89
CA VAL A 29 -7.70 5.30 12.37
C VAL A 29 -9.09 5.55 11.82
N ASP A 30 -9.53 6.81 11.87
CA ASP A 30 -10.81 7.22 11.31
C ASP A 30 -10.78 7.27 9.76
N VAL A 31 -11.96 7.15 9.15
CA VAL A 31 -12.19 7.30 7.71
C VAL A 31 -13.21 8.42 7.49
N PRO A 32 -12.90 9.44 6.66
CA PRO A 32 -11.67 9.63 5.88
C PRO A 32 -10.45 9.91 6.76
N VAL A 33 -9.26 9.62 6.24
CA VAL A 33 -8.00 9.88 6.95
C VAL A 33 -7.77 11.38 7.08
N ASP A 34 -7.10 11.79 8.15
CA ASP A 34 -6.57 13.15 8.25
C ASP A 34 -5.60 13.43 7.08
N ARG A 35 -5.95 14.41 6.24
CA ARG A 35 -5.25 14.61 4.97
C ARG A 35 -3.83 15.12 5.17
N GLU A 36 -3.65 16.05 6.10
CA GLU A 36 -2.33 16.62 6.40
C GLU A 36 -1.42 15.57 7.05
N GLY A 37 -1.95 14.80 8.01
CA GLY A 37 -1.23 13.70 8.64
C GLY A 37 -0.86 12.58 7.67
N TYR A 38 -1.74 12.24 6.71
CA TYR A 38 -1.43 11.24 5.70
C TYR A 38 -0.38 11.75 4.69
N GLU A 39 -0.42 13.03 4.31
CA GLU A 39 0.60 13.62 3.43
C GLU A 39 1.97 13.63 4.11
N ALA A 40 2.05 14.06 5.37
CA ALA A 40 3.29 14.02 6.15
C ALA A 40 3.85 12.58 6.27
N PHE A 41 2.96 11.60 6.45
CA PHE A 41 3.33 10.18 6.43
C PHE A 41 3.93 9.77 5.08
N LEU A 42 3.33 10.17 3.95
CA LEU A 42 3.87 9.87 2.61
C LEU A 42 5.23 10.52 2.38
N GLU A 43 5.40 11.80 2.74
CA GLU A 43 6.67 12.51 2.63
C GLU A 43 7.78 11.81 3.42
N GLU A 44 7.47 11.37 4.64
CA GLU A 44 8.41 10.59 5.45
C GLU A 44 8.80 9.27 4.76
N LYS A 45 7.82 8.53 4.21
CA LYS A 45 8.10 7.28 3.48
C LYS A 45 8.93 7.52 2.23
N CYS A 46 8.64 8.55 1.45
CA CYS A 46 9.47 8.93 0.31
C CYS A 46 10.90 9.24 0.73
N ARG A 47 11.09 10.07 1.77
CA ARG A 47 12.40 10.46 2.29
C ARG A 47 13.21 9.29 2.83
N THR A 48 12.56 8.31 3.46
CA THR A 48 13.22 7.15 4.09
C THR A 48 13.32 5.94 3.18
N SER A 49 12.58 5.93 2.07
CA SER A 49 12.65 4.87 1.07
C SER A 49 14.05 4.77 0.46
N ARG A 50 14.43 3.55 0.10
CA ARG A 50 15.69 3.25 -0.59
C ARG A 50 15.38 2.28 -1.70
N GLU A 51 16.14 2.37 -2.79
CA GLU A 51 16.05 1.39 -3.86
C GLU A 51 16.31 -0.01 -3.30
N LYS A 52 15.39 -0.93 -3.59
CA LYS A 52 15.59 -2.33 -3.24
C LYS A 52 16.57 -2.95 -4.24
N ARG A 53 17.81 -3.18 -3.82
CA ARG A 53 18.79 -3.91 -4.62
C ARG A 53 18.37 -5.38 -4.72
N VAL A 54 17.94 -5.79 -5.91
CA VAL A 54 17.58 -7.19 -6.20
C VAL A 54 18.73 -7.83 -6.96
N GLU A 55 19.58 -8.60 -6.26
CA GLU A 55 20.74 -9.28 -6.88
C GLU A 55 20.34 -10.31 -7.94
N ARG A 56 19.16 -10.93 -7.79
CA ARG A 56 18.61 -11.88 -8.76
C ARG A 56 17.09 -11.92 -8.69
N THR A 57 16.44 -11.61 -9.80
CA THR A 57 14.97 -11.75 -9.92
C THR A 57 14.62 -13.23 -9.99
N LEU A 58 14.09 -13.78 -8.88
CA LEU A 58 13.56 -15.13 -8.84
C LEU A 58 12.10 -15.11 -9.27
N ARG A 59 11.77 -15.83 -10.35
CA ARG A 59 10.38 -16.08 -10.78
C ARG A 59 10.00 -17.51 -10.42
N ILE A 60 9.92 -17.75 -9.12
CA ILE A 60 9.58 -19.06 -8.57
C ILE A 60 8.13 -18.99 -8.13
N THR A 61 7.27 -19.73 -8.83
CA THR A 61 5.83 -19.80 -8.54
C THR A 61 5.43 -21.14 -7.90
N ASP A 62 6.27 -22.19 -7.97
CA ASP A 62 6.01 -23.50 -7.36
C ASP A 62 6.88 -23.69 -6.09
N PRO A 63 6.28 -23.94 -4.91
CA PRO A 63 7.02 -24.19 -3.66
C PRO A 63 7.84 -25.48 -3.65
N ARG A 64 7.71 -26.39 -4.65
CA ARG A 64 8.48 -27.64 -4.77
C ARG A 64 9.68 -27.56 -5.71
N HIS A 65 10.08 -26.36 -6.14
CA HIS A 65 11.16 -26.14 -7.11
C HIS A 65 12.57 -26.62 -6.68
N VAL A 66 12.72 -27.12 -5.46
CA VAL A 66 13.99 -27.56 -4.83
C VAL A 66 14.07 -29.07 -4.58
N THR A 67 13.03 -29.83 -4.90
CA THR A 67 13.02 -31.27 -4.62
C THR A 67 13.84 -32.03 -5.68
N ARG A 68 14.89 -32.73 -5.23
CA ARG A 68 15.70 -33.66 -6.02
C ARG A 68 15.16 -35.08 -5.88
#